data_AF-A0A957QJZ7-F1
#
_entry.id   AF-A0A957QJZ7-F1
#
_cell.length_a   1.000
_cell.length_b   1.000
_cell.length_c   1.000
_cell.angle_alpha   90.00
_cell.angle_beta   90.00
_cell.angle_gamma   90.00
#
_symmetry.space_group_name_H-M   'P 1'
#
loop_
_entity.id
_entity.type
_entity.pdbx_description
1 polymer ?
#
loop_
_entity_poly.entity_id
_entity_poly.type
_entity_poly.pdbx_seq_one_letter_code
_entity_poly.pdbx_strand_id
1 'polypeptide(L)'
;AVGPAGSRTIAIDDFFTDLFENALSEDEILTEIRIPRPAAGSGGAYIKLERKVGDYAISAVAVQLTMQDGVCTAARVGLTNVSPVPMRSSGAEAALIGSRLTDADLEAAGQAAAAECDPSADLRGSVAYKRDLTRILLKRAVRKAAERAQGG
;
A
#
# COMPACT_ATOMS: atom_id res chain seq x y z
N ALA A 1 6.18 -6.56 -19.99
CA ALA A 1 7.13 -5.80 -20.82
C ALA A 1 7.32 -6.52 -22.13
N VAL A 2 7.32 -5.79 -23.24
CA VAL A 2 7.59 -6.33 -24.59
C VAL A 2 8.68 -5.48 -25.22
N GLY A 3 9.71 -6.13 -25.78
CA GLY A 3 10.79 -5.49 -26.52
C GLY A 3 11.25 -6.37 -27.69
N PRO A 4 12.33 -5.98 -28.40
CA PRO A 4 12.86 -6.71 -29.55
C PRO A 4 13.25 -8.17 -29.23
N ALA A 5 13.65 -8.45 -27.98
CA ALA A 5 14.04 -9.79 -27.52
C ALA A 5 12.85 -10.67 -27.08
N GLY A 6 11.61 -10.18 -27.15
CA GLY A 6 10.41 -10.91 -26.76
C GLY A 6 9.64 -10.26 -25.61
N SER A 7 8.93 -11.06 -24.83
CA SER A 7 8.08 -10.59 -23.73
C SER A 7 8.47 -11.20 -22.39
N ARG A 8 8.32 -10.41 -21.32
CA ARG A 8 8.52 -10.85 -19.93
C ARG A 8 7.51 -10.23 -18.97
N THR A 9 7.30 -10.89 -17.85
CA THR A 9 6.50 -10.42 -16.72
C THR A 9 7.43 -10.03 -15.57
N ILE A 10 7.19 -8.86 -14.98
CA ILE A 10 7.96 -8.33 -13.84
C ILE A 10 6.99 -8.27 -12.65
N ALA A 11 7.40 -8.75 -11.48
CA ALA A 11 6.58 -8.65 -10.28
C ALA A 11 6.51 -7.18 -9.83
N ILE A 12 5.40 -6.77 -9.23
CA ILE A 12 5.23 -5.37 -8.80
C ILE A 12 6.25 -4.96 -7.74
N ASP A 13 6.65 -5.90 -6.88
CA ASP A 13 7.65 -5.69 -5.82
C ASP A 13 9.06 -5.48 -6.42
N ASP A 14 9.29 -5.85 -7.69
CA ASP A 14 10.55 -5.67 -8.42
C ASP A 14 10.50 -4.54 -9.46
N PHE A 15 9.33 -3.90 -9.66
CA PHE A 15 9.13 -2.97 -10.78
C PHE A 15 9.70 -1.57 -10.53
N PHE A 16 9.58 -1.05 -9.30
CA PHE A 16 10.05 0.29 -8.93
C PHE A 16 11.46 0.20 -8.35
N THR A 17 12.43 0.79 -9.04
CA THR A 17 13.86 0.66 -8.68
C THR A 17 14.40 1.93 -8.00
N ASP A 18 13.95 3.11 -8.42
CA ASP A 18 14.28 4.39 -7.79
C ASP A 18 13.28 5.50 -8.19
N LEU A 19 13.47 6.71 -7.70
CA LEU A 19 12.71 7.89 -8.06
C LEU A 19 12.84 8.18 -9.58
N PHE A 20 11.71 8.11 -10.28
CA PHE A 20 11.62 8.20 -11.74
C PHE A 20 12.26 7.04 -12.52
N GLU A 21 12.62 5.95 -11.84
CA GLU A 21 13.19 4.76 -12.46
C GLU A 21 12.30 3.53 -12.26
N ASN A 22 12.39 2.58 -13.19
CA ASN A 22 11.69 1.30 -13.10
C ASN A 22 12.49 0.21 -13.83
N ALA A 23 12.04 -1.04 -13.72
CA ALA A 23 12.75 -2.21 -14.23
C ALA A 23 12.66 -2.44 -15.76
N LEU A 24 12.00 -1.56 -16.52
CA LEU A 24 11.98 -1.64 -17.98
C LEU A 24 13.34 -1.25 -18.57
N SER A 25 13.74 -1.97 -19.61
CA SER A 25 14.85 -1.54 -20.48
C SER A 25 14.38 -0.42 -21.42
N GLU A 26 15.32 0.33 -22.00
CA GLU A 26 15.01 1.48 -22.88
C GLU A 26 14.19 1.09 -24.13
N ASP A 27 14.29 -0.16 -24.58
CA ASP A 27 13.60 -0.72 -25.74
C ASP A 27 12.35 -1.55 -25.36
N GLU A 28 11.93 -1.50 -24.10
CA GLU A 28 10.74 -2.20 -23.60
C GLU A 28 9.53 -1.29 -23.40
N ILE A 29 8.34 -1.83 -23.65
CA ILE A 29 7.05 -1.17 -23.39
C ILE A 29 6.24 -2.02 -22.40
N LEU A 30 5.63 -1.36 -21.41
CA LEU A 30 4.61 -1.98 -20.55
C LEU A 30 3.29 -2.09 -21.31
N THR A 31 2.87 -3.30 -21.62
CA THR A 31 1.70 -3.58 -22.45
C THR A 31 0.44 -3.96 -21.67
N GLU A 32 0.60 -4.46 -20.44
CA GLU A 32 -0.52 -4.90 -19.59
C GLU A 32 -0.14 -4.94 -18.11
N ILE A 33 -1.16 -4.95 -17.26
CA ILE A 33 -1.06 -5.18 -15.82
C ILE A 33 -1.99 -6.34 -15.46
N ARG A 34 -1.43 -7.39 -14.85
CA ARG A 34 -2.19 -8.58 -14.44
C ARG A 34 -2.46 -8.51 -12.94
N ILE A 35 -3.72 -8.24 -12.58
CA ILE A 35 -4.14 -8.16 -11.17
C ILE A 35 -4.96 -9.41 -10.84
N PRO A 36 -4.51 -10.27 -9.90
CA PRO A 36 -5.29 -11.43 -9.47
C PRO A 36 -6.65 -10.99 -8.90
N ARG A 37 -7.70 -11.74 -9.24
CA ARG A 37 -9.02 -11.49 -8.65
C ARG A 37 -8.96 -11.77 -7.14
N PRO A 38 -9.44 -10.85 -6.29
CA PRO A 38 -9.47 -11.08 -4.84
C PRO A 38 -10.37 -12.26 -4.50
N ALA A 39 -10.02 -13.02 -3.45
CA ALA A 39 -10.84 -14.11 -2.95
C ALA A 39 -12.17 -13.60 -2.38
N ALA A 40 -13.16 -14.48 -2.24
CA ALA A 40 -14.37 -14.16 -1.48
C ALA A 40 -14.02 -13.71 -0.05
N GLY A 41 -14.80 -12.79 0.51
CA GLY A 41 -14.48 -12.19 1.81
C GLY A 41 -13.28 -11.24 1.77
N SER A 42 -12.84 -10.79 0.59
CA SER A 42 -11.80 -9.76 0.46
C SER A 42 -12.40 -8.38 0.30
N GLY A 43 -11.73 -7.39 0.88
CA GLY A 43 -12.09 -5.99 0.77
C GLY A 43 -10.85 -5.12 0.60
N GLY A 44 -11.00 -4.06 -0.19
CA GLY A 44 -9.93 -3.15 -0.52
C GLY A 44 -10.30 -1.71 -0.21
N ALA A 45 -9.32 -0.90 0.18
CA ALA A 45 -9.48 0.54 0.37
C ALA A 45 -8.21 1.30 0.01
N TYR A 46 -8.39 2.50 -0.52
CA TYR A 46 -7.32 3.47 -0.72
C TYR A 46 -7.72 4.77 -0.04
N ILE A 47 -6.93 5.20 0.95
CA ILE A 47 -7.17 6.45 1.67
C ILE A 47 -6.01 7.40 1.38
N LYS A 48 -6.32 8.51 0.72
CA LYS A 48 -5.36 9.54 0.30
C LYS A 48 -5.63 10.83 1.06
N LEU A 49 -4.61 11.40 1.69
CA LEU A 49 -4.65 12.80 2.12
C LEU A 49 -3.91 13.66 1.10
N GLU A 50 -4.54 14.73 0.66
CA GLU A 50 -3.99 15.71 -0.28
C GLU A 50 -4.39 17.13 0.15
N ARG A 51 -3.60 18.14 -0.23
CA ARG A 51 -3.89 19.55 0.16
C ARG A 51 -5.12 20.10 -0.56
N LYS A 52 -5.37 19.61 -1.77
CA LYS A 52 -6.49 19.96 -2.64
C LYS A 52 -6.69 18.87 -3.68
N VAL A 53 -7.87 18.86 -4.29
CA VAL A 53 -8.21 17.95 -5.38
C VAL A 53 -7.19 18.06 -6.50
N GLY A 54 -6.66 16.90 -6.92
CA GLY A 54 -5.69 16.78 -8.01
C GLY A 54 -4.22 16.95 -7.61
N ASP A 55 -3.92 17.20 -6.33
CA ASP A 55 -2.53 17.22 -5.84
C ASP A 55 -2.00 15.79 -5.61
N TYR A 56 -0.67 15.66 -5.51
CA TYR A 56 -0.06 14.43 -5.01
C TYR A 56 -0.43 14.21 -3.54
N ALA A 57 -0.48 12.93 -3.15
CA ALA A 57 -0.72 12.56 -1.77
C ALA A 57 0.34 13.18 -0.84
N ILE A 58 -0.06 13.70 0.31
CA ILE A 58 0.89 13.95 1.41
C ILE A 58 1.38 12.60 1.94
N SER A 59 0.43 11.69 2.15
CA SER A 59 0.60 10.25 2.36
C SER A 59 -0.69 9.58 1.89
N ALA A 60 -0.60 8.34 1.42
CA ALA A 60 -1.76 7.49 1.19
C ALA A 60 -1.44 6.04 1.50
N VAL A 61 -2.48 5.28 1.82
CA VAL A 61 -2.37 3.85 2.11
C VAL A 61 -3.39 3.09 1.26
N ALA A 62 -2.90 2.11 0.51
CA ALA A 62 -3.69 1.07 -0.14
C ALA A 62 -3.69 -0.18 0.73
N VAL A 63 -4.87 -0.72 1.01
CA VAL A 63 -5.03 -1.99 1.73
C VAL A 63 -5.88 -2.91 0.88
N GLN A 64 -5.46 -4.16 0.77
CA GLN A 64 -6.29 -5.28 0.33
C GLN A 64 -6.18 -6.37 1.39
N LEU A 65 -7.30 -6.81 1.95
CA LEU A 65 -7.31 -7.86 2.96
C LEU A 65 -8.43 -8.85 2.74
N THR A 66 -8.31 -10.01 3.37
CA THR A 66 -9.33 -11.07 3.39
C THR A 66 -9.73 -11.35 4.84
N MET A 67 -11.04 -11.37 5.10
CA MET A 67 -11.60 -11.70 6.40
C MET A 67 -12.29 -13.06 6.35
N GLN A 68 -12.05 -13.88 7.37
CA GLN A 68 -12.76 -15.14 7.60
C GLN A 68 -13.03 -15.28 9.10
N ASP A 69 -14.30 -15.50 9.47
CA ASP A 69 -14.73 -15.71 10.86
C ASP A 69 -14.24 -14.62 11.85
N GLY A 70 -14.17 -13.37 11.37
CA GLY A 70 -13.71 -12.21 12.14
C GLY A 70 -12.20 -12.10 12.29
N VAL A 71 -11.43 -12.91 11.56
CA VAL A 71 -9.95 -12.89 11.54
C VAL A 71 -9.46 -12.46 10.16
N CYS A 72 -8.42 -11.64 10.12
CA CYS A 72 -7.73 -11.28 8.89
C CYS A 72 -6.81 -12.43 8.45
N THR A 73 -7.11 -13.11 7.35
CA THR A 73 -6.35 -14.27 6.87
C THR A 73 -5.30 -13.92 5.82
N ALA A 74 -5.46 -12.78 5.15
CA ALA A 74 -4.49 -12.24 4.22
C ALA A 74 -4.54 -10.71 4.25
N ALA A 75 -3.39 -10.06 4.14
CA ALA A 75 -3.28 -8.61 4.01
C ALA A 75 -2.16 -8.22 3.04
N ARG A 76 -2.41 -7.16 2.27
CA ARG A 76 -1.43 -6.42 1.48
C ARG A 76 -1.57 -4.95 1.77
N VAL A 77 -0.44 -4.30 2.06
CA VAL A 77 -0.40 -2.87 2.44
C VAL A 77 0.59 -2.14 1.55
N GLY A 78 0.10 -1.24 0.71
CA GLY A 78 0.91 -0.34 -0.10
C GLY A 78 0.91 1.08 0.48
N LEU A 79 2.07 1.73 0.50
CA LEU A 79 2.26 3.09 1.01
C LEU A 79 2.68 4.03 -0.13
N THR A 80 2.08 5.21 -0.19
CA THR A 80 2.28 6.19 -1.27
C THR A 80 2.92 7.47 -0.74
N ASN A 81 3.97 7.94 -1.44
CA ASN A 81 4.68 9.20 -1.20
C ASN A 81 5.30 9.35 0.20
N VAL A 82 5.74 8.22 0.78
CA VAL A 82 6.36 8.17 2.11
C VAL A 82 7.70 7.43 2.12
N SER A 83 8.24 7.17 0.93
CA SER A 83 9.55 6.61 0.60
C SER A 83 9.94 7.06 -0.82
N PRO A 84 11.20 6.92 -1.26
CA PRO A 84 11.63 7.29 -2.62
C PRO A 84 10.83 6.60 -3.74
N VAL A 85 10.42 5.35 -3.50
CA VAL A 85 9.54 4.55 -4.36
C VAL A 85 8.24 4.18 -3.62
N PRO A 86 7.15 3.84 -4.35
CA PRO A 86 6.00 3.18 -3.73
C PRO A 86 6.46 1.90 -3.03
N MET A 87 6.00 1.66 -1.80
CA MET A 87 6.49 0.55 -1.01
C MET A 87 5.38 -0.32 -0.45
N ARG A 88 5.69 -1.59 -0.26
CA ARG A 88 4.85 -2.56 0.45
C ARG A 88 5.28 -2.64 1.90
N SER A 89 4.34 -2.55 2.84
CA SER A 89 4.62 -2.58 4.27
C SER A 89 4.50 -3.99 4.84
N SER A 90 5.62 -4.72 4.86
CA SER A 90 5.64 -6.12 5.32
C SER A 90 5.36 -6.27 6.82
N GLY A 91 5.83 -5.32 7.64
CA GLY A 91 5.58 -5.31 9.07
C GLY A 91 4.11 -5.06 9.40
N ALA A 92 3.44 -4.15 8.66
CA ALA A 92 2.00 -3.95 8.83
C ALA A 92 1.20 -5.18 8.40
N GLU A 93 1.57 -5.83 7.30
CA GLU A 93 0.92 -7.09 6.88
C GLU A 93 1.04 -8.18 7.95
N ALA A 94 2.24 -8.37 8.51
CA ALA A 94 2.48 -9.35 9.56
C ALA A 94 1.67 -9.07 10.83
N ALA A 95 1.51 -7.80 11.21
CA ALA A 95 0.69 -7.40 12.35
C ALA A 95 -0.82 -7.62 12.12
N LEU A 96 -1.28 -7.55 10.87
CA LEU A 96 -2.69 -7.71 10.52
C LEU A 96 -3.09 -9.18 10.40
N ILE A 97 -2.26 -10.01 9.76
CA ILE A 97 -2.58 -11.41 9.48
C ILE A 97 -2.67 -12.20 10.80
N GLY A 98 -3.77 -12.92 10.98
CA GLY A 98 -4.10 -13.66 12.21
C GLY A 98 -4.77 -12.82 13.29
N SER A 99 -4.87 -11.50 13.12
CA SER A 99 -5.51 -10.61 14.10
C SER A 99 -7.02 -10.49 13.89
N ARG A 100 -7.71 -9.93 14.89
CA ARG A 100 -9.15 -9.60 14.83
C ARG A 100 -9.40 -8.13 14.48
N LEU A 101 -8.36 -7.41 14.05
CA LEU A 101 -8.40 -5.99 13.72
C LEU A 101 -8.92 -5.11 14.86
N THR A 102 -8.58 -5.45 16.10
CA THR A 102 -8.87 -4.61 17.27
C THR A 102 -8.10 -3.29 17.20
N ASP A 103 -8.49 -2.30 18.02
CA ASP A 103 -7.79 -1.01 18.04
C ASP A 103 -6.30 -1.12 18.37
N ALA A 104 -5.92 -2.12 19.16
CA ALA A 104 -4.53 -2.44 19.48
C ALA A 104 -3.81 -3.06 18.27
N ASP A 105 -4.44 -4.00 17.57
CA ASP A 105 -3.88 -4.60 16.34
C ASP A 105 -3.64 -3.53 15.27
N LEU A 106 -4.61 -2.64 15.08
CA LEU A 106 -4.53 -1.54 14.14
C LEU A 106 -3.45 -0.53 14.53
N GLU A 107 -3.26 -0.28 15.83
CA GLU A 107 -2.17 0.58 16.31
C GLU A 107 -0.80 -0.06 16.03
N ALA A 108 -0.62 -1.34 16.34
CA ALA A 108 0.62 -2.07 16.07
C ALA A 108 0.96 -2.08 14.57
N ALA A 109 -0.02 -2.39 13.71
CA ALA A 109 0.16 -2.34 12.27
C ALA A 109 0.50 -0.93 11.78
N GLY A 110 -0.17 0.10 12.34
CA GLY A 110 0.09 1.50 12.02
C GLY A 110 1.51 1.93 12.36
N GLN A 111 2.00 1.52 13.53
CA GLN A 111 3.37 1.79 13.98
C GLN A 111 4.40 1.09 13.09
N ALA A 112 4.15 -0.17 12.72
CA ALA A 112 5.01 -0.90 11.79
C ALA A 112 5.11 -0.19 10.43
N ALA A 113 3.98 0.22 9.84
CA ALA A 113 3.97 0.98 8.59
C ALA A 113 4.75 2.29 8.69
N ALA A 114 4.55 3.06 9.77
CA ALA A 114 5.24 4.34 9.96
C ALA A 114 6.76 4.18 10.18
N ALA A 115 7.19 3.08 10.81
CA ALA A 115 8.59 2.78 11.02
C ALA A 115 9.32 2.40 9.73
N GLU A 116 8.62 1.80 8.77
CA GLU A 116 9.15 1.43 7.46
C GLU A 116 9.22 2.61 6.47
N CYS A 117 8.55 3.73 6.76
CA CYS A 117 8.57 4.92 5.90
C CYS A 117 9.92 5.66 5.93
N ASP A 118 10.38 6.10 4.76
CA ASP A 118 11.52 7.01 4.58
C ASP A 118 11.15 8.29 3.79
N PRO A 119 10.29 9.17 4.35
CA PRO A 119 9.80 10.33 3.61
C PRO A 119 10.80 11.50 3.65
N SER A 120 10.81 12.30 2.59
CA SER A 120 11.46 13.61 2.58
C SER A 120 10.51 14.72 3.06
N ALA A 121 11.06 15.73 3.75
CA ALA A 121 10.31 16.93 4.08
C ALA A 121 10.13 17.82 2.84
N ASP A 122 8.95 18.41 2.67
CA ASP A 122 8.64 19.34 1.58
C ASP A 122 7.48 20.27 1.99
N LEU A 123 6.93 21.02 1.03
CA LEU A 123 5.75 21.89 1.23
C LEU A 123 4.46 21.14 1.60
N ARG A 124 4.49 19.79 1.67
CA ARG A 124 3.38 18.95 2.14
C ARG A 124 3.53 18.57 3.61
N GLY A 125 4.69 18.81 4.22
CA GLY A 125 4.92 18.65 5.65
C GLY A 125 6.28 18.03 5.97
N SER A 126 6.54 17.94 7.27
CA SER A 126 7.78 17.35 7.80
C SER A 126 7.78 15.82 7.67
N VAL A 127 8.98 15.22 7.79
CA VAL A 127 9.17 13.76 7.89
C VAL A 127 8.29 13.16 8.99
N ALA A 128 8.31 13.78 10.19
CA ALA A 128 7.53 13.33 11.33
C ALA A 128 6.01 13.36 11.05
N TYR A 129 5.52 14.43 10.41
CA TYR A 129 4.12 14.56 10.04
C TYR A 129 3.69 13.47 9.04
N LYS A 130 4.51 13.19 8.01
CA LYS A 130 4.20 12.15 7.02
C LYS A 130 4.20 10.73 7.63
N ARG A 131 5.13 10.44 8.54
CA ARG A 131 5.15 9.16 9.28
C ARG A 131 3.91 8.98 10.15
N ASP A 132 3.57 9.98 10.97
CA ASP A 132 2.39 9.88 11.84
C ASP A 132 1.08 9.82 11.04
N LEU A 133 1.01 10.56 9.94
CA LEU A 133 -0.13 10.50 9.04
C LEU A 133 -0.29 9.08 8.44
N THR A 134 0.80 8.42 8.06
CA THR A 134 0.75 7.05 7.53
C THR A 134 0.17 6.07 8.54
N ARG A 135 0.61 6.14 9.81
CA ARG A 135 0.04 5.35 10.91
C ARG A 135 -1.48 5.55 11.01
N ILE A 136 -1.95 6.79 10.97
CA ILE A 136 -3.38 7.11 11.06
C ILE A 136 -4.16 6.61 9.83
N LEU A 137 -3.63 6.84 8.63
CA LEU A 137 -4.27 6.46 7.37
C LEU A 137 -4.36 4.94 7.23
N LEU A 138 -3.36 4.19 7.71
CA LEU A 138 -3.41 2.73 7.73
C LEU A 138 -4.63 2.23 8.51
N LYS A 139 -4.83 2.72 9.75
CA LYS A 139 -5.98 2.33 10.58
C LYS A 139 -7.30 2.59 9.87
N ARG A 140 -7.42 3.73 9.18
CA ARG A 140 -8.62 4.10 8.40
C ARG A 140 -8.81 3.19 7.20
N ALA A 141 -7.75 2.90 6.45
CA ALA A 141 -7.79 2.04 5.28
C ALA A 141 -8.15 0.60 5.64
N VAL A 142 -7.56 0.05 6.70
CA VAL A 142 -7.86 -1.31 7.19
C VAL A 142 -9.31 -1.44 7.63
N ARG A 143 -9.85 -0.49 8.42
CA ARG A 143 -11.26 -0.53 8.82
C ARG A 143 -12.19 -0.50 7.61
N LYS A 144 -11.93 0.40 6.64
CA LYS A 144 -12.74 0.49 5.42
C LYS A 144 -12.65 -0.78 4.56
N ALA A 145 -11.47 -1.40 4.49
CA ALA A 145 -11.27 -2.64 3.78
C ALA A 145 -11.99 -3.82 4.48
N ALA A 146 -11.96 -3.88 5.80
CA ALA A 146 -12.67 -4.88 6.59
C ALA A 146 -14.20 -4.78 6.48
N GLU A 147 -14.76 -3.56 6.50
CA GLU A 147 -16.18 -3.32 6.21
C GLU A 147 -16.58 -3.93 4.87
N ARG A 148 -15.80 -3.65 3.81
CA ARG A 148 -16.05 -4.16 2.44
C ARG A 148 -15.89 -5.67 2.32
N ALA A 149 -14.93 -6.24 3.04
CA ALA A 149 -14.71 -7.68 3.10
C ALA A 149 -15.92 -8.44 3.68
N GLN A 150 -16.68 -7.78 4.55
CA GLN A 150 -17.85 -8.34 5.25
C GLN A 150 -19.19 -7.96 4.60
N GLY A 151 -19.17 -7.37 3.40
CA GLY A 151 -20.37 -7.04 2.62
C GLY A 151 -20.98 -5.67 2.88
N GLY A 152 -20.24 -4.74 3.51
CA GLY A 152 -20.64 -3.34 3.75
C GLY A 152 -20.00 -2.30 2.82
#